data_AF-C4JK62-F1
#
_entry.id   AF-C4JK62-F1
#
_cell.length_a   1.000
_cell.length_b   1.000
_cell.length_c   1.000
_cell.angle_alpha   90.00
_cell.angle_beta   90.00
_cell.angle_gamma   90.00
#
_symmetry.space_group_name_H-M   'P 1'
#
loop_
_entity.id
_entity.type
_entity.pdbx_description
1 polymer ?
#
loop_
_entity_poly.entity_id
_entity_poly.type
_entity_poly.pdbx_seq_one_letter_code
_entity_poly.pdbx_strand_id
1 'polypeptide(L)'
;MTLSGTMEAYNIPDKTASNQSAHIITFLEGEIIDFNTHTLETKNFHASPEVDSCYWRELEPFKDQSHDEIVKNLVSKKWLSEKLAKGWILMRWKERCFVSPSHSRQGLTISGFYYISIRRDNGHIAGMYYDPGSSPYQQLTLDPIMKGKMVFPAYSFR
;
A
#
# COMPACT_ATOMS: atom_id res chain seq x y z
N MET A 1 4.37 -0.86 14.06
CA MET A 1 3.59 0.41 14.03
C MET A 1 2.41 0.29 13.07
N THR A 2 1.33 1.07 13.24
CA THR A 2 0.13 1.02 12.37
C THR A 2 -0.30 2.41 11.88
N LEU A 3 -1.12 2.42 10.83
CA LEU A 3 -1.77 3.58 10.21
C LEU A 3 -3.25 3.25 9.98
N SER A 4 -4.11 4.25 9.93
CA SER A 4 -5.45 4.12 9.34
C SER A 4 -5.78 5.31 8.46
N GLY A 5 -6.70 5.11 7.53
CA GLY A 5 -7.08 6.15 6.57
C GLY A 5 -8.27 5.75 5.72
N THR A 6 -8.55 6.56 4.72
CA THR A 6 -9.54 6.23 3.68
C THR A 6 -8.87 6.23 2.33
N MET A 7 -9.34 5.38 1.42
CA MET A 7 -8.99 5.39 0.02
C MET A 7 -10.24 5.65 -0.80
N GLU A 8 -10.12 6.56 -1.75
CA GLU A 8 -11.20 6.92 -2.65
C GLU A 8 -10.80 6.60 -4.09
N ALA A 9 -11.62 5.81 -4.76
CA ALA A 9 -11.40 5.42 -6.15
C ALA A 9 -12.55 5.92 -7.02
N TYR A 10 -12.21 6.50 -8.18
CA TYR A 10 -13.13 7.11 -9.13
C TYR A 10 -13.16 6.32 -10.44
N ASN A 11 -14.12 6.64 -11.32
CA ASN A 11 -14.22 6.09 -12.68
C ASN A 11 -14.33 4.56 -12.72
N ILE A 12 -15.02 4.00 -11.73
CA ILE A 12 -15.28 2.58 -11.64
C ILE A 12 -16.22 2.19 -12.78
N PRO A 13 -15.93 1.13 -13.56
CA PRO A 13 -16.83 0.64 -14.58
C PRO A 13 -18.16 0.15 -13.97
N ASP A 14 -19.20 0.97 -13.99
CA ASP A 14 -20.55 0.57 -13.64
C ASP A 14 -21.31 0.19 -14.91
N LYS A 15 -21.69 -1.08 -15.05
CA LYS A 15 -22.47 -1.57 -16.20
C LYS A 15 -23.92 -1.07 -16.20
N THR A 16 -24.39 -0.43 -15.13
CA THR A 16 -25.81 -0.14 -14.90
C THR A 16 -26.18 1.34 -14.94
N ALA A 17 -25.22 2.27 -14.95
CA ALA A 17 -25.52 3.70 -14.89
C ALA A 17 -25.04 4.45 -16.14
N SER A 18 -25.97 5.08 -16.86
CA SER A 18 -25.71 6.08 -17.90
C SER A 18 -25.16 7.41 -17.36
N ASN A 19 -24.84 7.49 -16.07
CA ASN A 19 -24.34 8.69 -15.41
C ASN A 19 -22.91 8.50 -14.91
N GLN A 20 -22.01 9.26 -15.52
CA GLN A 20 -20.62 9.44 -15.17
C GLN A 20 -20.49 10.06 -13.77
N SER A 21 -20.14 9.27 -12.74
CA SER A 21 -19.32 9.65 -11.57
C SER A 21 -19.43 8.62 -10.42
N ALA A 22 -19.31 7.33 -10.71
CA ALA A 22 -19.24 6.32 -9.65
C ALA A 22 -17.88 6.42 -8.94
N HIS A 23 -17.91 6.60 -7.61
CA HIS A 23 -16.75 6.52 -6.74
C HIS A 23 -17.05 5.61 -5.55
N ILE A 24 -16.00 4.99 -4.99
CA ILE A 24 -16.07 4.24 -3.74
C ILE A 24 -15.10 4.85 -2.75
N ILE A 25 -15.49 4.80 -1.48
CA ILE A 25 -14.63 5.16 -0.36
C ILE A 25 -14.54 3.94 0.54
N THR A 26 -13.33 3.54 0.86
CA THR A 26 -13.06 2.42 1.78
C THR A 26 -12.22 2.91 2.95
N PHE A 27 -12.46 2.31 4.11
CA PHE A 27 -11.60 2.47 5.27
C PHE A 27 -10.48 1.44 5.19
N LEU A 28 -9.24 1.87 5.44
CA LEU A 28 -8.06 1.02 5.43
C LEU A 28 -7.26 1.13 6.72
N GLU A 29 -6.57 0.05 7.02
CA GLU A 29 -5.52 0.00 8.03
C GLU A 29 -4.20 -0.40 7.38
N GLY A 30 -3.10 0.15 7.89
CA GLY A 30 -1.75 -0.09 7.41
C GLY A 30 -0.87 -0.72 8.48
N GLU A 31 -0.12 -1.76 8.12
CA GLU A 31 1.02 -2.25 8.88
C GLU A 31 2.29 -1.57 8.36
N ILE A 32 3.03 -0.88 9.23
CA ILE A 32 4.34 -0.32 8.87
C ILE A 32 5.41 -1.38 9.12
N ILE A 33 6.23 -1.66 8.09
CA ILE A 33 7.33 -2.61 8.18
C ILE A 33 8.47 -1.97 8.97
N ASP A 34 8.70 -2.51 10.17
CA ASP A 34 9.70 -2.03 11.13
C ASP A 34 10.79 -3.07 11.44
N PHE A 35 10.70 -4.25 10.82
CA PHE A 35 11.62 -5.38 11.02
C PHE A 35 11.69 -5.90 12.47
N ASN A 36 10.73 -5.51 13.32
CA ASN A 36 10.61 -5.98 14.70
C ASN A 36 9.24 -6.63 14.93
N THR A 37 8.17 -5.87 14.70
CA THR A 37 6.79 -6.36 14.78
C THR A 37 6.31 -6.83 13.42
N HIS A 38 6.57 -6.05 12.37
CA HIS A 38 6.20 -6.39 11.00
C HIS A 38 7.46 -6.48 10.14
N THR A 39 7.69 -7.66 9.56
CA THR A 39 8.76 -7.93 8.59
C THR A 39 8.20 -7.89 7.17
N LEU A 40 9.07 -8.06 6.16
CA LEU A 40 8.63 -8.17 4.76
C LEU A 40 7.73 -9.38 4.50
N GLU A 41 7.94 -10.46 5.26
CA GLU A 41 7.06 -11.63 5.27
C GLU A 41 5.68 -11.27 5.82
N THR A 42 4.65 -11.62 5.07
CA THR A 42 3.25 -11.38 5.41
C THR A 42 2.72 -12.54 6.27
N LYS A 43 2.24 -12.22 7.48
CA LYS A 43 1.73 -13.23 8.43
C LYS A 43 0.21 -13.24 8.59
N ASN A 44 -0.43 -12.09 8.34
CA ASN A 44 -1.85 -11.88 8.64
C ASN A 44 -2.75 -11.92 7.40
N PHE A 45 -2.16 -12.08 6.21
CA PHE A 45 -2.87 -12.16 4.93
C PHE A 45 -2.41 -13.40 4.15
N HIS A 46 -3.21 -13.87 3.19
CA HIS A 46 -2.94 -15.09 2.42
C HIS A 46 -1.87 -14.90 1.32
N ALA A 47 -0.68 -14.45 1.70
CA ALA A 47 0.49 -14.34 0.84
C ALA A 47 1.63 -15.21 1.39
N SER A 48 2.25 -16.02 0.53
CA SER A 48 3.43 -16.80 0.90
C SER A 48 4.71 -15.96 0.77
N PRO A 49 5.85 -16.39 1.34
CA PRO A 49 7.13 -15.69 1.17
C PRO A 49 7.53 -15.52 -0.30
N GLU A 50 7.15 -16.45 -1.19
CA GLU A 50 7.39 -16.34 -2.63
C GLU A 50 6.56 -15.21 -3.25
N VAL A 51 5.30 -15.07 -2.84
CA VAL A 51 4.45 -13.94 -3.24
C VAL A 51 5.03 -12.63 -2.73
N ASP A 52 5.40 -12.56 -1.44
CA ASP A 52 6.03 -11.37 -0.86
C ASP A 52 7.26 -10.95 -1.66
N SER A 53 8.14 -11.90 -1.99
CA SER A 53 9.33 -11.66 -2.81
C SER A 53 8.99 -11.08 -4.18
N CYS A 54 8.00 -11.63 -4.88
CA CYS A 54 7.55 -11.14 -6.18
C CYS A 54 7.01 -9.71 -6.09
N TYR A 55 6.13 -9.43 -5.14
CA TYR A 55 5.46 -8.13 -5.04
C TYR A 55 6.37 -7.02 -4.50
N TRP A 56 7.21 -7.31 -3.50
CA TRP A 56 8.19 -6.33 -3.00
C TRP A 56 9.20 -5.95 -4.08
N ARG A 57 9.56 -6.88 -4.97
CA ARG A 57 10.48 -6.62 -6.10
C ARG A 57 9.89 -5.73 -7.19
N GLU A 58 8.59 -5.46 -7.20
CA GLU A 58 8.01 -4.50 -8.15
C GLU A 58 8.09 -3.04 -7.64
N LEU A 59 8.53 -2.84 -6.39
CA LEU A 59 8.53 -1.55 -5.71
C LEU A 59 9.95 -1.08 -5.37
N GLU A 60 10.16 0.23 -5.38
CA GLU A 60 11.39 0.82 -4.81
C GLU A 60 11.46 0.52 -3.30
N PRO A 61 12.67 0.30 -2.75
CA PRO A 61 13.96 0.37 -3.42
C PRO A 61 14.40 -0.95 -4.09
N PHE A 62 13.59 -2.00 -4.06
CA PHE A 62 14.00 -3.35 -4.48
C PHE A 62 13.97 -3.56 -6.00
N LYS A 63 13.10 -2.85 -6.71
CA LYS A 63 12.88 -2.99 -8.16
C LYS A 63 14.13 -2.98 -9.02
N ASP A 64 15.06 -2.08 -8.71
CA ASP A 64 16.27 -1.89 -9.51
C ASP A 64 17.49 -2.65 -8.95
N GLN A 65 17.29 -3.50 -7.93
CA GLN A 65 18.36 -4.30 -7.32
C GLN A 65 18.35 -5.72 -7.87
N SER A 66 19.55 -6.27 -8.06
CA SER A 66 19.71 -7.70 -8.33
C SER A 66 19.34 -8.54 -7.09
N HIS A 67 19.03 -9.82 -7.30
CA HIS A 67 18.71 -10.75 -6.21
C HIS A 67 19.80 -10.77 -5.13
N ASP A 68 21.07 -10.87 -5.55
CA ASP A 68 22.21 -10.92 -4.63
C ASP A 68 22.37 -9.63 -3.82
N GLU A 69 22.11 -8.48 -4.44
CA GLU A 69 22.10 -7.19 -3.73
C GLU A 69 21.00 -7.13 -2.69
N ILE A 70 19.77 -7.55 -3.04
CA ILE A 70 18.65 -7.58 -2.10
C ILE A 70 19.00 -8.46 -0.90
N VAL A 71 19.46 -9.70 -1.12
CA VAL A 71 19.84 -10.62 -0.04
C VAL A 71 20.91 -10.01 0.85
N LYS A 72 21.98 -9.47 0.25
CA LYS A 72 23.08 -8.80 0.98
C LYS A 72 22.59 -7.59 1.78
N ASN A 73 21.69 -6.80 1.21
CA ASN A 73 21.17 -5.58 1.83
C ASN A 73 20.23 -5.90 3.00
N LEU A 74 19.37 -6.91 2.86
CA LEU A 74 18.42 -7.31 3.90
C LEU A 74 19.10 -7.91 5.15
N VAL A 75 20.28 -8.51 5.00
CA VAL A 75 21.07 -8.99 6.16
C VAL A 75 21.98 -7.90 6.77
N SER A 76 22.06 -6.72 6.14
CA SER A 76 22.90 -5.61 6.58
C SER A 76 22.11 -4.64 7.46
N LYS A 77 22.35 -4.70 8.78
CA LYS A 77 21.75 -3.74 9.74
C LYS A 77 22.00 -2.28 9.36
N LYS A 78 23.20 -1.99 8.86
CA LYS A 78 23.58 -0.63 8.41
C LYS A 78 22.73 -0.19 7.22
N TRP A 79 22.52 -1.06 6.24
CA TRP A 79 21.69 -0.73 5.09
C TRP A 79 20.23 -0.52 5.50
N LEU A 80 19.69 -1.40 6.35
CA LEU A 80 18.32 -1.27 6.85
C LEU A 80 18.10 0.06 7.60
N SER A 81 18.98 0.43 8.52
CA SER A 81 18.80 1.62 9.36
C SER A 81 19.21 2.94 8.70
N GLU A 82 20.26 2.94 7.86
CA GLU A 82 20.81 4.18 7.30
C GLU A 82 20.39 4.45 5.85
N LYS A 83 19.93 3.42 5.12
CA LYS A 83 19.49 3.57 3.72
C LYS A 83 17.99 3.33 3.61
N LEU A 84 17.52 2.11 3.89
CA LEU A 84 16.12 1.75 3.71
C LEU A 84 15.19 2.62 4.56
N ALA A 85 15.38 2.63 5.88
CA ALA A 85 14.49 3.35 6.80
C ALA A 85 14.52 4.88 6.62
N LYS A 86 15.61 5.43 6.07
CA LYS A 86 15.76 6.86 5.79
C LYS A 86 15.20 7.28 4.42
N GLY A 87 15.24 6.39 3.43
CA GLY A 87 14.73 6.67 2.08
C GLY A 87 13.27 6.33 1.90
N TRP A 88 12.79 5.24 2.52
CA TRP A 88 11.46 4.69 2.28
C TRP A 88 10.71 4.36 3.57
N ILE A 89 9.39 4.32 3.46
CA ILE A 89 8.48 3.70 4.43
C ILE A 89 7.76 2.58 3.69
N LEU A 90 8.03 1.34 4.08
CA LEU A 90 7.34 0.18 3.53
C LEU A 90 6.12 -0.12 4.40
N MET A 91 5.01 -0.48 3.76
CA MET A 91 3.76 -0.81 4.44
C MET A 91 2.98 -1.90 3.73
N ARG A 92 2.03 -2.50 4.45
CA ARG A 92 0.91 -3.24 3.85
C ARG A 92 -0.40 -2.55 4.19
N TRP A 93 -1.22 -2.21 3.20
CA TRP A 93 -2.54 -1.58 3.42
C TRP A 93 -3.66 -2.59 3.18
N LYS A 94 -4.57 -2.73 4.14
CA LYS A 94 -5.74 -3.59 4.07
C LYS A 94 -7.01 -2.76 4.19
N GLU A 95 -7.81 -2.76 3.13
CA GLU A 95 -9.18 -2.24 3.17
C GLU A 95 -10.06 -3.14 4.05
N ARG A 96 -10.84 -2.54 4.95
CA ARG A 96 -11.68 -3.25 5.93
C ARG A 96 -13.15 -3.20 5.57
N CYS A 97 -13.64 -2.04 5.12
CA CYS A 97 -15.05 -1.84 4.79
C CYS A 97 -15.25 -0.66 3.84
N PHE A 98 -16.41 -0.65 3.20
CA PHE A 98 -16.90 0.50 2.44
C PHE A 98 -17.50 1.53 3.39
N VAL A 99 -17.05 2.77 3.30
CA VAL A 99 -17.53 3.88 4.14
C VAL A 99 -18.86 4.43 3.61
N SER A 100 -19.03 4.46 2.28
CA SER A 100 -20.25 4.97 1.64
C SER A 100 -21.13 3.83 1.08
N PRO A 101 -22.47 3.91 1.24
CA PRO A 101 -23.42 3.04 0.55
C PRO A 101 -23.52 3.44 -0.93
N SER A 102 -22.53 3.10 -1.75
CA SER A 102 -22.68 3.19 -3.21
C SER A 102 -23.31 1.91 -3.76
N HIS A 103 -24.24 2.06 -4.71
CA HIS A 103 -24.78 0.95 -5.50
C HIS A 103 -23.76 0.41 -6.53
N SER A 104 -22.66 1.14 -6.75
CA SER A 104 -21.58 0.84 -7.70
C SER A 104 -20.58 -0.24 -7.21
N ARG A 105 -21.03 -1.14 -6.33
CA ARG A 105 -20.20 -2.21 -5.73
C ARG A 105 -20.11 -3.46 -6.60
N GLN A 106 -20.84 -3.53 -7.70
CA GLN A 106 -20.93 -4.74 -8.51
C GLN A 106 -19.57 -5.07 -9.15
N GLY A 107 -18.99 -6.21 -8.74
CA GLY A 107 -17.73 -6.72 -9.29
C GLY A 107 -16.45 -6.17 -8.66
N LEU A 108 -16.55 -5.34 -7.60
CA LEU A 108 -15.38 -4.87 -6.86
C LEU A 108 -15.13 -5.75 -5.65
N THR A 109 -13.88 -6.14 -5.46
CA THR A 109 -13.43 -6.85 -4.27
C THR A 109 -12.44 -6.00 -3.49
N ILE A 110 -12.57 -6.03 -2.16
CA ILE A 110 -11.61 -5.48 -1.21
C ILE A 110 -11.00 -6.61 -0.34
N SER A 111 -11.04 -7.86 -0.82
CA SER A 111 -10.51 -9.03 -0.10
C SER A 111 -8.99 -8.96 0.06
N GLY A 112 -8.30 -8.48 -0.98
CA GLY A 112 -6.85 -8.34 -1.01
C GLY A 112 -6.29 -7.25 -0.11
N PHE A 113 -5.00 -7.00 -0.30
CA PHE A 113 -4.23 -5.95 0.36
C PHE A 113 -3.19 -5.38 -0.60
N TYR A 114 -2.59 -4.25 -0.24
CA TYR A 114 -1.57 -3.59 -1.05
C TYR A 114 -0.21 -3.72 -0.37
N TYR A 115 0.81 -4.09 -1.14
CA TYR A 115 2.19 -3.77 -0.82
C TYR A 115 2.43 -2.30 -1.15
N ILE A 116 3.03 -1.55 -0.25
CA ILE A 116 3.18 -0.09 -0.37
C ILE A 116 4.61 0.31 -0.08
N SER A 117 5.15 1.19 -0.92
CA SER A 117 6.40 1.91 -0.69
C SER A 117 6.15 3.41 -0.81
N ILE A 118 6.47 4.14 0.26
CA ILE A 118 6.46 5.60 0.25
C ILE A 118 7.89 6.11 0.23
N ARG A 119 8.22 6.94 -0.76
CA ARG A 119 9.51 7.63 -0.80
C ARG A 119 9.47 8.88 0.07
N ARG A 120 10.40 8.98 1.02
CA ARG A 120 10.40 10.03 2.04
C ARG A 120 10.82 11.41 1.51
N ASP A 121 11.54 11.47 0.39
CA ASP A 121 12.07 12.72 -0.16
C ASP A 121 10.97 13.60 -0.77
N ASN A 122 9.99 13.00 -1.43
CA ASN A 122 8.94 13.70 -2.16
C ASN A 122 7.53 13.23 -1.82
N GLY A 123 7.39 12.20 -0.98
CA GLY A 123 6.10 11.65 -0.54
C GLY A 123 5.38 10.79 -1.59
N HIS A 124 6.05 10.43 -2.69
CA HIS A 124 5.48 9.56 -3.72
C HIS A 124 5.15 8.18 -3.14
N ILE A 125 3.97 7.67 -3.49
CA ILE A 125 3.49 6.36 -3.04
C ILE A 125 3.36 5.46 -4.26
N ALA A 126 4.07 4.34 -4.25
CA ALA A 126 3.90 3.25 -5.19
C ALA A 126 3.34 2.03 -4.45
N GLY A 127 2.46 1.29 -5.10
CA GLY A 127 1.88 0.09 -4.52
C GLY A 127 1.47 -0.95 -5.53
N MET A 128 1.35 -2.19 -5.04
CA MET A 128 0.87 -3.34 -5.81
C MET A 128 -0.23 -4.04 -5.02
N TYR A 129 -1.41 -4.15 -5.61
CA TYR A 129 -2.53 -4.89 -5.04
C TYR A 129 -2.35 -6.40 -5.27
N TYR A 130 -2.54 -7.16 -4.20
CA TYR A 130 -2.54 -8.61 -4.23
C TYR A 130 -3.85 -9.17 -3.67
N ASP A 131 -4.49 -9.99 -4.50
CA ASP A 131 -5.61 -10.85 -4.15
C ASP A 131 -5.54 -12.10 -5.04
N PRO A 132 -5.52 -13.33 -4.48
CA PRO A 132 -5.46 -14.56 -5.28
C PRO A 132 -6.60 -14.71 -6.28
N GLY A 133 -7.75 -14.10 -6.01
CA GLY A 133 -8.94 -14.14 -6.87
C GLY A 133 -9.00 -13.03 -7.93
N SER A 134 -8.03 -12.11 -7.96
CA SER A 134 -8.02 -10.96 -8.86
C SER A 134 -6.91 -11.04 -9.90
N SER A 135 -6.98 -10.19 -10.92
CA SER A 135 -5.86 -10.01 -11.85
C SER A 135 -4.61 -9.56 -11.08
N PRO A 136 -3.46 -10.21 -11.28
CA PRO A 136 -2.25 -9.91 -10.52
C PRO A 136 -1.65 -8.56 -10.95
N TYR A 137 -0.80 -8.02 -10.09
CA TYR A 137 0.02 -6.84 -10.38
C TYR A 137 -0.76 -5.56 -10.74
N GLN A 138 -1.92 -5.34 -10.12
CA GLN A 138 -2.61 -4.06 -10.26
C GLN A 138 -1.83 -2.99 -9.49
N GLN A 139 -1.39 -1.96 -10.21
CA GLN A 139 -0.52 -0.92 -9.66
C GLN A 139 -1.32 0.25 -9.08
N LEU A 140 -0.87 0.74 -7.93
CA LEU A 140 -1.31 1.98 -7.30
C LEU A 140 -0.16 2.99 -7.38
N THR A 141 -0.45 4.22 -7.78
CA THR A 141 0.53 5.31 -7.79
C THR A 141 -0.15 6.60 -7.36
N LEU A 142 0.38 7.23 -6.31
CA LEU A 142 -0.18 8.45 -5.73
C LEU A 142 0.92 9.48 -5.52
N ASP A 143 0.64 10.72 -5.91
CA ASP A 143 1.49 11.87 -5.62
C ASP A 143 0.84 12.75 -4.55
N PRO A 144 1.62 13.26 -3.59
CA PRO A 144 1.07 14.10 -2.54
C PRO A 144 0.62 15.44 -3.10
N ILE A 145 -0.59 15.86 -2.74
CA ILE A 145 -1.10 17.19 -3.05
C ILE A 145 -0.49 18.19 -2.05
N MET A 146 0.53 18.93 -2.48
CA MET A 146 1.23 19.91 -1.63
C MET A 146 0.56 21.31 -1.61
N LYS A 147 -0.62 21.47 -2.24
CA LYS A 147 -1.31 22.77 -2.34
C LYS A 147 -1.86 23.21 -0.97
N GLY A 148 -1.14 24.12 -0.32
CA GLY A 148 -1.49 24.69 0.98
C GLY A 148 -1.39 23.65 2.09
N LYS A 149 -0.27 23.66 2.83
CA LYS A 149 0.00 22.86 4.05
C LYS A 149 -1.19 21.97 4.46
N MET A 150 -1.28 20.75 3.90
CA MET A 150 -2.14 19.69 4.44
C MET A 150 -1.57 19.27 5.79
N VAL A 151 -1.73 20.16 6.77
CA VAL A 151 -1.24 20.01 8.13
C VAL A 151 -2.48 20.07 8.99
N PHE A 152 -2.94 18.90 9.41
CA PHE A 152 -3.96 18.80 10.42
C PHE A 152 -3.30 19.00 11.80
N PRO A 153 -3.94 19.71 12.74
CA PRO A 153 -3.47 19.75 14.12
C PRO A 153 -3.31 18.33 14.67
N ALA A 154 -2.25 18.09 15.43
CA ALA A 154 -2.08 16.82 16.12
C ALA A 154 -3.13 16.69 17.23
N TYR A 155 -3.80 15.54 17.29
CA TYR A 155 -4.73 15.18 18.36
C TYR A 155 -4.40 13.78 18.87
N SER A 156 -4.79 13.50 20.11
CA SER A 156 -4.71 12.16 20.70
C SER A 156 -6.04 11.83 21.37
N PHE A 157 -6.44 10.57 21.28
CA PHE A 157 -7.57 10.04 22.03
C PHE A 157 -7.07 9.52 23.39
N ARG A 158 -7.93 9.59 24.40
CA ARG A 158 -7.66 9.04 25.74
C ARG A 158 -8.08 7.57 25.79
#